data_AF-A0A1U8KYV9-F1
#
_entry.id   AF-A0A1U8KYV9-F1
#
_cell.length_a   1.000
_cell.length_b   1.000
_cell.length_c   1.000
_cell.angle_alpha   90.00
_cell.angle_beta   90.00
_cell.angle_gamma   90.00
#
_symmetry.space_group_name_H-M   'P 1'
#
loop_
_entity.id
_entity.type
_entity.pdbx_description
1 polymer ?
#
loop_
_entity_poly.entity_id
_entity_poly.type
_entity_poly.pdbx_seq_one_letter_code
_entity_poly.pdbx_strand_id
1 'polypeptide(L)'
;MEIAKSMELATRSHKRSSFAGPPHEALFLVLAYLPLFELLSMSEVCRSLRDAVEKDVLPWLNVIVERPLSLRLSDEILMKIASKANGRLRTLVLMYCAKITDDGLQRVLDQNPLISKLHIPGCTGLTPDGVIRALQKLSECQDGLKSLWINGIANMKKEHLERLQFYLQTNQKLPQIQQTRQPLLYHNYRRLRAYRWEELGRVIDVELCPKCNEVRVVFDCPREECKRKRENSMTGCRMCIFCIPRCEECGECVENGDLEETVCADTLCLHCWIQLPKCNFCNKPCCTQHANMQIASTGSIGWICSVCHDKSDDFE
;
A
#
# COMPACT_ATOMS: atom_id res chain seq x y z
N MET A 1 -10.56 52.05 -60.07
CA MET A 1 -11.61 51.07 -60.43
C MET A 1 -10.88 49.96 -61.19
N GLU A 2 -10.60 48.76 -60.69
CA GLU A 2 -11.26 47.92 -59.70
C GLU A 2 -10.22 46.96 -59.09
N ILE A 3 -9.67 47.23 -57.89
CA ILE A 3 -8.92 46.21 -57.10
C ILE A 3 -9.28 46.33 -55.60
N ALA A 4 -10.41 46.97 -55.27
CA ALA A 4 -10.79 47.26 -53.87
C ALA A 4 -12.07 46.54 -53.41
N LYS A 5 -12.47 45.43 -54.06
CA LYS A 5 -13.71 44.70 -53.71
C LYS A 5 -13.53 43.22 -53.35
N SER A 6 -12.29 42.73 -53.20
CA SER A 6 -12.03 41.32 -52.87
C SER A 6 -11.46 41.10 -51.47
N MET A 7 -11.37 42.13 -50.61
CA MET A 7 -10.83 42.03 -49.24
C MET A 7 -11.88 42.12 -48.13
N GLU A 8 -13.18 42.02 -48.45
CA GLU A 8 -14.27 42.21 -47.47
C GLU A 8 -15.17 40.98 -47.25
N LEU A 9 -14.73 39.79 -47.68
CA LEU A 9 -15.43 38.52 -47.43
C LEU A 9 -14.68 37.53 -46.53
N ALA A 10 -13.51 37.91 -45.98
CA ALA A 10 -12.66 37.01 -45.19
C ALA A 10 -12.61 37.31 -43.68
N THR A 11 -13.55 38.08 -43.13
CA THR A 11 -13.58 38.42 -41.68
C THR A 11 -14.79 37.88 -40.92
N ARG A 12 -15.49 36.89 -41.47
CA ARG A 12 -16.52 36.13 -40.74
C ARG A 12 -16.18 34.63 -40.71
N SER A 13 -15.04 34.28 -40.15
CA SER A 13 -14.92 32.99 -39.48
C SER A 13 -14.89 33.25 -37.99
N HIS A 14 -15.98 32.88 -37.32
CA HIS A 14 -16.07 32.83 -35.88
C HIS A 14 -14.87 32.08 -35.32
N LYS A 15 -13.89 32.81 -34.77
CA LYS A 15 -13.09 32.32 -33.65
C LYS A 15 -14.05 32.20 -32.46
N ARG A 16 -14.87 31.15 -32.43
CA ARG A 16 -15.27 30.54 -31.17
C ARG A 16 -13.96 30.07 -30.55
N SER A 17 -13.38 30.92 -29.71
CA SER A 17 -12.52 30.43 -28.65
C SER A 17 -13.38 29.44 -27.87
N SER A 18 -13.26 28.15 -28.16
CA SER A 18 -13.76 27.13 -27.27
C SER A 18 -12.84 27.18 -26.04
N PHE A 19 -13.06 28.16 -25.17
CA PHE A 19 -12.73 27.97 -23.78
C PHE A 19 -13.55 26.75 -23.36
N ALA A 20 -12.90 25.59 -23.36
CA ALA A 20 -13.46 24.41 -22.75
C ALA A 20 -13.89 24.86 -21.35
N GLY A 21 -15.20 24.82 -21.10
CA GLY A 21 -15.76 25.24 -19.83
C GLY A 21 -15.16 24.44 -18.67
N PRO A 22 -15.50 24.79 -17.42
CA PRO A 22 -15.15 23.94 -16.29
C PRO A 22 -15.63 22.51 -16.56
N PRO A 23 -14.93 21.50 -16.04
CA PRO A 23 -15.38 20.13 -16.23
C PRO A 23 -16.74 19.96 -15.56
N HIS A 24 -17.54 19.04 -16.10
CA HIS A 24 -18.84 18.72 -15.53
C HIS A 24 -18.69 18.33 -14.05
N GLU A 25 -19.60 18.76 -13.17
CA GLU A 25 -19.49 18.56 -11.70
C GLU A 25 -19.31 17.08 -11.31
N ALA A 26 -19.96 16.17 -12.02
CA ALA A 26 -19.78 14.72 -11.86
C ALA A 26 -18.30 14.27 -11.93
N LEU A 27 -17.44 15.00 -12.65
CA LEU A 27 -16.03 14.67 -12.76
C LEU A 27 -15.29 14.88 -11.45
N PHE A 28 -15.65 15.87 -10.64
CA PHE A 28 -15.05 16.08 -9.32
C PHE A 28 -15.33 14.89 -8.39
N LEU A 29 -16.54 14.31 -8.49
CA LEU A 29 -16.86 13.07 -7.78
C LEU A 29 -15.99 11.92 -8.25
N VAL A 30 -15.81 11.76 -9.57
CA VAL A 30 -14.97 10.69 -10.14
C VAL A 30 -13.51 10.83 -9.70
N LEU A 31 -12.95 12.05 -9.76
CA LEU A 31 -11.55 12.32 -9.38
C LEU A 31 -11.26 11.92 -7.93
N ALA A 32 -12.22 12.08 -7.01
CA ALA A 32 -12.06 11.70 -5.61
C ALA A 32 -11.91 10.19 -5.37
N TYR A 33 -12.28 9.33 -6.33
CA TYR A 33 -12.12 7.87 -6.24
C TYR A 33 -10.95 7.32 -7.05
N LEU A 34 -10.23 8.17 -7.81
CA LEU A 34 -9.07 7.72 -8.56
C LEU A 34 -7.89 7.44 -7.62
N PRO A 35 -7.12 6.36 -7.86
CA PRO A 35 -5.84 6.19 -7.19
C PRO A 35 -4.90 7.34 -7.56
N LEU A 36 -3.90 7.58 -6.70
CA LEU A 36 -3.04 8.77 -6.80
C LEU A 36 -2.34 8.88 -8.15
N PHE A 37 -1.91 7.77 -8.74
CA PHE A 37 -1.25 7.77 -10.05
C PHE A 37 -2.19 8.30 -11.13
N GLU A 38 -3.39 7.72 -11.24
CA GLU A 38 -4.40 8.12 -12.20
C GLU A 38 -4.86 9.56 -11.96
N LEU A 39 -5.04 9.98 -10.71
CA LEU A 39 -5.39 11.35 -10.35
C LEU A 39 -4.33 12.36 -10.85
N LEU A 40 -3.05 12.03 -10.67
CA LEU A 40 -1.95 12.85 -11.20
C LEU A 40 -1.94 12.83 -12.73
N SER A 41 -2.17 11.69 -13.38
CA SER A 41 -2.28 11.59 -14.84
C SER A 41 -3.42 12.46 -15.40
N MET A 42 -4.56 12.56 -14.69
CA MET A 42 -5.65 13.45 -15.11
C MET A 42 -5.22 14.91 -15.21
N SER A 43 -4.29 15.36 -14.35
CA SER A 43 -3.76 16.72 -14.40
C SER A 43 -2.91 17.01 -15.64
N GLU A 44 -2.43 15.97 -16.33
CA GLU A 44 -1.61 16.09 -17.54
C GLU A 44 -2.45 16.12 -18.83
N VAL A 45 -3.73 15.76 -18.77
CA VAL A 45 -4.61 15.65 -19.96
C VAL A 45 -4.98 17.02 -20.54
N CYS A 46 -5.50 17.94 -19.71
CA CYS A 46 -5.87 19.28 -20.16
C CYS A 46 -5.89 20.30 -19.00
N ARG A 47 -5.95 21.59 -19.32
CA ARG A 47 -5.98 22.67 -18.31
C ARG A 47 -7.20 22.58 -17.38
N SER A 48 -8.37 22.25 -17.93
CA SER A 48 -9.62 22.15 -17.16
C SER A 48 -9.55 21.03 -16.11
N LEU A 49 -8.99 19.87 -16.47
CA LEU A 49 -8.76 18.76 -15.55
C LEU A 49 -7.68 19.06 -14.51
N ARG A 50 -6.57 19.69 -14.93
CA ARG A 50 -5.52 20.15 -14.01
C ARG A 50 -6.10 21.06 -12.95
N ASP A 51 -6.88 22.05 -13.36
CA ASP A 51 -7.54 22.99 -12.46
C ASP A 51 -8.50 22.27 -11.49
N ALA A 52 -9.27 21.29 -11.98
CA ALA A 52 -10.18 20.51 -11.15
C ALA A 52 -9.42 19.71 -10.08
N VAL A 53 -8.33 19.05 -10.47
CA VAL A 53 -7.47 18.27 -9.56
C VAL A 53 -6.72 19.17 -8.56
N GLU A 54 -6.32 20.38 -8.96
CA GLU A 54 -5.58 21.31 -8.10
C GLU A 54 -6.45 22.09 -7.11
N LYS A 55 -7.67 22.46 -7.51
CA LYS A 55 -8.55 23.33 -6.72
C LYS A 55 -9.47 22.54 -5.78
N ASP A 56 -9.76 21.28 -6.09
CA ASP A 56 -10.53 20.42 -5.20
C ASP A 56 -9.62 19.78 -4.15
N VAL A 57 -10.05 19.83 -2.89
CA VAL A 57 -9.35 19.26 -1.75
C VAL A 57 -9.78 17.81 -1.48
N LEU A 58 -10.97 17.41 -1.92
CA LEU A 58 -11.55 16.10 -1.61
C LEU A 58 -10.65 14.91 -2.03
N PRO A 59 -10.03 14.90 -3.23
CA PRO A 59 -9.14 13.79 -3.63
C PRO A 59 -7.88 13.68 -2.76
N TRP A 60 -7.49 14.76 -2.08
CA TRP A 60 -6.26 14.85 -1.29
C TRP A 60 -6.47 14.57 0.20
N LEU A 61 -7.71 14.27 0.64
CA LEU A 61 -7.95 13.89 2.04
C LEU A 61 -7.33 12.52 2.39
N ASN A 62 -7.13 11.66 1.39
CA ASN A 62 -6.54 10.33 1.55
C ASN A 62 -5.45 10.13 0.50
N VAL A 63 -4.20 10.36 0.91
CA VAL A 63 -3.04 10.18 0.01
C VAL A 63 -2.47 8.78 0.24
N ILE A 64 -2.54 7.96 -0.81
CA ILE A 64 -1.96 6.62 -0.83
C ILE A 64 -0.89 6.59 -1.91
N VAL A 65 0.37 6.41 -1.49
CA VAL A 65 1.52 6.26 -2.38
C VAL A 65 1.97 4.80 -2.38
N GLU A 66 1.83 4.15 -3.51
CA GLU A 66 2.32 2.80 -3.78
C GLU A 66 3.22 2.77 -5.03
N ARG A 67 3.68 1.59 -5.44
CA ARG A 67 4.45 1.46 -6.68
C ARG A 67 3.57 1.84 -7.89
N PRO A 68 4.13 2.48 -8.92
CA PRO A 68 5.55 2.83 -9.09
C PRO A 68 5.96 4.17 -8.45
N LEU A 69 5.01 4.97 -7.95
CA LEU A 69 5.27 6.32 -7.42
C LEU A 69 6.26 6.34 -6.26
N SER A 70 6.21 5.34 -5.38
CA SER A 70 7.09 5.25 -4.19
C SER A 70 8.58 5.27 -4.51
N LEU A 71 9.00 4.79 -5.70
CA LEU A 71 10.41 4.76 -6.12
C LEU A 71 10.97 6.16 -6.43
N ARG A 72 10.09 7.10 -6.80
CA ARG A 72 10.45 8.45 -7.22
C ARG A 72 10.05 9.51 -6.21
N LEU A 73 9.27 9.15 -5.19
CA LEU A 73 8.84 10.07 -4.15
C LEU A 73 10.05 10.58 -3.34
N SER A 74 10.14 11.89 -3.18
CA SER A 74 11.07 12.57 -2.26
C SER A 74 10.28 13.46 -1.31
N ASP A 75 10.93 13.96 -0.25
CA ASP A 75 10.28 14.86 0.72
C ASP A 75 9.63 16.06 0.04
N GLU A 76 10.28 16.67 -0.95
CA GLU A 76 9.73 17.82 -1.69
C GLU A 76 8.50 17.46 -2.53
N ILE A 77 8.47 16.28 -3.15
CA ILE A 77 7.32 15.82 -3.91
C ILE A 77 6.17 15.49 -2.96
N LEU A 78 6.47 14.82 -1.85
CA LEU A 78 5.49 14.50 -0.82
C LEU A 78 4.85 15.77 -0.25
N MET A 79 5.65 16.81 0.05
CA MET A 79 5.14 18.10 0.51
C MET A 79 4.23 18.77 -0.52
N LYS A 80 4.59 18.75 -1.81
CA LYS A 80 3.73 19.28 -2.89
C LYS A 80 2.40 18.56 -3.02
N ILE A 81 2.37 17.25 -2.74
CA ILE A 81 1.14 16.45 -2.76
C ILE A 81 0.32 16.76 -1.50
N ALA A 82 0.93 16.72 -0.33
CA ALA A 82 0.24 16.92 0.95
C ALA A 82 -0.31 18.34 1.12
N SER A 83 0.34 19.36 0.54
CA SER A 83 -0.14 20.75 0.62
C SER A 83 -1.48 20.97 -0.09
N LYS A 84 -1.82 20.13 -1.10
CA LYS A 84 -3.12 20.17 -1.79
C LYS A 84 -4.29 19.81 -0.88
N ALA A 85 -4.04 19.10 0.22
CA ALA A 85 -5.05 18.82 1.23
C ALA A 85 -5.41 20.05 2.09
N ASN A 86 -4.63 21.14 2.00
CA ASN A 86 -4.82 22.39 2.73
C ASN A 86 -5.08 22.20 4.23
N GLY A 87 -4.23 21.37 4.87
CA GLY A 87 -4.31 21.03 6.29
C GLY A 87 -5.40 20.04 6.68
N ARG A 88 -6.14 19.49 5.71
CA ARG A 88 -7.22 18.53 5.92
C ARG A 88 -6.87 17.09 5.60
N LEU A 89 -5.61 16.78 5.32
CA LEU A 89 -5.18 15.39 5.08
C LEU A 89 -5.55 14.52 6.29
N ARG A 90 -6.29 13.43 6.05
CA ARG A 90 -6.79 12.50 7.09
C ARG A 90 -6.02 11.20 7.12
N THR A 91 -5.64 10.73 5.93
CA THR A 91 -4.96 9.45 5.72
C THR A 91 -3.72 9.67 4.89
N LEU A 92 -2.57 9.25 5.41
CA LEU A 92 -1.31 9.22 4.69
C LEU A 92 -0.77 7.80 4.69
N VAL A 93 -0.72 7.18 3.52
CA VAL A 93 -0.14 5.86 3.30
C VAL A 93 1.06 5.99 2.38
N LEU A 94 2.25 5.62 2.86
CA LEU A 94 3.51 5.61 2.11
C LEU A 94 4.07 4.19 2.12
N MET A 95 3.95 3.47 1.00
CA MET A 95 4.43 2.10 0.88
C MET A 95 5.79 2.04 0.19
N TYR A 96 6.80 1.55 0.89
CA TYR A 96 8.15 1.36 0.37
C TYR A 96 8.79 2.65 -0.16
N CYS A 97 8.46 3.80 0.44
CA CYS A 97 9.02 5.11 0.07
C CYS A 97 10.38 5.33 0.75
N ALA A 98 11.41 4.62 0.28
CA ALA A 98 12.74 4.59 0.92
C ALA A 98 13.48 5.95 0.98
N LYS A 99 13.09 6.92 0.14
CA LYS A 99 13.71 8.26 0.07
C LYS A 99 13.04 9.29 0.99
N ILE A 100 11.98 8.91 1.69
CA ILE A 100 11.32 9.81 2.65
C ILE A 100 12.08 9.78 3.96
N THR A 101 12.36 10.97 4.47
CA THR A 101 13.12 11.18 5.72
C THR A 101 12.20 11.58 6.87
N ASP A 102 12.73 11.49 8.09
CA ASP A 102 12.03 11.96 9.28
C ASP A 102 11.60 13.43 9.16
N ASP A 103 12.44 14.29 8.57
CA ASP A 103 12.15 15.72 8.38
C ASP A 103 11.07 15.93 7.33
N GLY A 104 11.12 15.16 6.24
CA GLY A 104 10.08 15.14 5.22
C GLY A 104 8.72 14.77 5.80
N LEU A 105 8.67 13.71 6.60
CA LEU A 105 7.46 13.29 7.29
C LEU A 105 6.99 14.38 8.26
N GLN A 106 7.88 14.92 9.10
CA GLN A 106 7.52 15.95 10.08
C GLN A 106 6.90 17.18 9.43
N ARG A 107 7.48 17.69 8.32
CA ARG A 107 6.91 18.83 7.58
C ARG A 107 5.48 18.58 7.10
N VAL A 108 5.17 17.35 6.68
CA VAL A 108 3.80 16.99 6.26
C VAL A 108 2.83 17.07 7.43
N LEU A 109 3.23 16.54 8.58
CA LEU A 109 2.41 16.51 9.81
C LEU A 109 2.19 17.92 10.35
N ASP A 110 3.20 18.78 10.30
CA ASP A 110 3.10 20.18 10.74
C ASP A 110 2.05 20.97 9.94
N GLN A 111 1.93 20.69 8.64
CA GLN A 111 0.91 21.32 7.80
C GLN A 111 -0.46 20.64 7.89
N ASN A 112 -0.53 19.40 8.35
CA ASN A 112 -1.74 18.58 8.36
C ASN A 112 -2.00 17.95 9.74
N PRO A 113 -2.45 18.76 10.72
CA PRO A 113 -2.72 18.30 12.09
C PRO A 113 -3.90 17.30 12.18
N LEU A 114 -4.66 17.14 11.10
CA LEU A 114 -5.89 16.37 11.02
C LEU A 114 -5.68 14.90 10.60
N ILE A 115 -4.42 14.47 10.43
CA ILE A 115 -4.07 13.09 10.09
C ILE A 115 -4.44 12.17 11.25
N SER A 116 -5.30 11.21 10.97
CA SER A 116 -5.73 10.18 11.91
C SER A 116 -5.27 8.77 11.52
N LYS A 117 -4.77 8.59 10.30
CA LYS A 117 -4.22 7.32 9.81
C LYS A 117 -2.87 7.58 9.16
N LEU A 118 -1.81 7.00 9.74
CA LEU A 118 -0.45 7.11 9.24
C LEU A 118 0.12 5.72 9.02
N HIS A 119 0.25 5.30 7.77
CA HIS A 119 0.81 4.01 7.40
C HIS A 119 2.06 4.24 6.57
N ILE A 120 3.21 3.78 7.05
CA ILE A 120 4.52 3.99 6.44
C ILE A 120 5.34 2.69 6.31
N PRO A 121 4.72 1.56 5.88
CA PRO A 121 5.44 0.30 5.84
C PRO A 121 6.55 0.32 4.76
N GLY A 122 7.71 -0.22 5.12
CA GLY A 122 8.88 -0.31 4.25
C GLY A 122 9.55 1.02 3.92
N CYS A 123 9.20 2.11 4.62
CA CYS A 123 9.88 3.41 4.49
C CYS A 123 11.22 3.37 5.25
N THR A 124 12.25 2.76 4.65
CA THR A 124 13.55 2.52 5.29
C THR A 124 14.37 3.79 5.57
N GLY A 125 13.99 4.94 5.01
CA GLY A 125 14.60 6.24 5.31
C GLY A 125 14.10 6.87 6.61
N LEU A 126 13.05 6.31 7.22
CA LEU A 126 12.53 6.74 8.51
C LEU A 126 13.19 5.97 9.66
N THR A 127 13.31 6.64 10.80
CA THR A 127 13.88 6.06 12.02
C THR A 127 12.80 5.82 13.09
N PRO A 128 13.04 4.91 14.06
CA PRO A 128 12.13 4.75 15.20
C PRO A 128 11.85 6.06 15.94
N ASP A 129 12.88 6.90 16.14
CA ASP A 129 12.71 8.21 16.78
C ASP A 129 11.90 9.19 15.92
N GLY A 130 12.07 9.16 14.59
CA GLY A 130 11.25 9.93 13.66
C GLY A 130 9.78 9.59 13.76
N VAL A 131 9.45 8.29 13.79
CA VAL A 131 8.07 7.82 13.97
C VAL A 131 7.51 8.23 15.34
N ILE A 132 8.33 8.21 16.38
CA ILE A 132 7.90 8.65 17.72
C ILE A 132 7.61 10.16 17.73
N ARG A 133 8.49 10.99 17.14
CA ARG A 133 8.27 12.44 17.01
C ARG A 133 6.98 12.73 16.22
N ALA A 134 6.75 12.00 15.14
CA ALA A 134 5.51 12.06 14.39
C ALA A 134 4.28 11.78 15.26
N LEU A 135 4.32 10.73 16.09
CA LEU A 135 3.21 10.39 16.99
C LEU A 135 2.99 11.42 18.10
N GLN A 136 4.07 11.97 18.66
CA GLN A 136 3.99 13.07 19.61
C GLN A 136 3.24 14.24 19.00
N LYS A 137 3.59 14.63 17.77
CA LYS A 137 2.92 15.72 17.07
C LYS A 137 1.43 15.47 16.87
N LEU A 138 1.08 14.26 16.42
CA LEU A 138 -0.32 13.89 16.18
C LEU A 138 -1.14 13.71 17.47
N SER A 139 -0.48 13.48 18.61
CA SER A 139 -1.16 13.41 19.92
C SER A 139 -1.62 14.77 20.45
N GLU A 140 -1.08 15.88 19.93
CA GLU A 140 -1.51 17.23 20.29
C GLU A 140 -2.90 17.58 19.71
N CYS A 141 -3.39 16.81 18.74
CA CYS A 141 -4.58 17.13 17.96
C CYS A 141 -5.83 16.40 18.48
N GLN A 142 -6.99 17.07 18.46
CA GLN A 142 -8.23 16.57 19.09
C GLN A 142 -8.73 15.21 18.56
N ASP A 143 -8.52 14.92 17.27
CA ASP A 143 -9.02 13.70 16.63
C ASP A 143 -8.15 12.46 16.92
N GLY A 144 -6.89 12.67 17.36
CA GLY A 144 -5.92 11.62 17.68
C GLY A 144 -5.56 10.69 16.50
N LEU A 145 -4.43 9.98 16.64
CA LEU A 145 -4.07 8.93 15.68
C LEU A 145 -4.88 7.64 15.97
N LYS A 146 -5.63 7.17 14.98
CA LYS A 146 -6.48 5.97 15.05
C LYS A 146 -5.74 4.70 14.61
N SER A 147 -4.81 4.81 13.67
CA SER A 147 -4.02 3.67 13.20
C SER A 147 -2.63 4.10 12.71
N LEU A 148 -1.61 3.33 13.10
CA LEU A 148 -0.20 3.48 12.77
C LEU A 148 0.34 2.17 12.19
N TRP A 149 0.83 2.16 10.96
CA TRP A 149 1.45 0.95 10.39
C TRP A 149 2.91 1.22 10.03
N ILE A 150 3.83 0.44 10.58
CA ILE A 150 5.27 0.72 10.62
C ILE A 150 6.12 -0.52 10.34
N ASN A 151 5.55 -1.59 9.81
CA ASN A 151 6.32 -2.75 9.41
C ASN A 151 7.44 -2.37 8.43
N GLY A 152 8.67 -2.83 8.69
CA GLY A 152 9.81 -2.58 7.81
C GLY A 152 10.56 -1.27 8.08
N ILE A 153 10.23 -0.52 9.14
CA ILE A 153 11.13 0.50 9.70
C ILE A 153 12.33 -0.20 10.34
N ALA A 154 13.54 0.20 9.94
CA ALA A 154 14.77 -0.44 10.39
C ALA A 154 15.05 -0.17 11.88
N ASN A 155 15.73 -1.11 12.55
CA ASN A 155 16.23 -0.96 13.92
C ASN A 155 15.15 -0.63 14.98
N MET A 156 13.90 -1.00 14.73
CA MET A 156 12.82 -0.89 15.72
C MET A 156 13.07 -1.85 16.88
N LYS A 157 13.04 -1.34 18.12
CA LYS A 157 13.33 -2.08 19.35
C LYS A 157 12.11 -2.09 20.26
N LYS A 158 12.14 -2.96 21.28
CA LYS A 158 11.10 -3.06 22.31
C LYS A 158 10.79 -1.71 22.96
N GLU A 159 11.82 -0.96 23.38
CA GLU A 159 11.61 0.34 24.04
C GLU A 159 10.87 1.35 23.14
N HIS A 160 11.18 1.35 21.84
CA HIS A 160 10.49 2.18 20.85
C HIS A 160 9.01 1.79 20.72
N LEU A 161 8.73 0.48 20.62
CA LEU A 161 7.37 -0.03 20.53
C LEU A 161 6.54 0.33 21.77
N GLU A 162 7.10 0.18 22.97
CA GLU A 162 6.44 0.57 24.22
C GLU A 162 6.11 2.06 24.25
N ARG A 163 7.04 2.92 23.79
CA ARG A 163 6.81 4.37 23.69
C ARG A 163 5.74 4.74 22.67
N LEU A 164 5.71 4.06 21.51
CA LEU A 164 4.64 4.23 20.52
C LEU A 164 3.26 3.81 21.08
N GLN A 165 3.20 2.67 21.77
CA GLN A 165 1.97 2.18 22.40
C GLN A 165 1.44 3.16 23.45
N PHE A 166 2.32 3.77 24.24
CA PHE A 166 1.95 4.80 25.20
C PHE A 166 1.25 6.00 24.53
N TYR A 167 1.80 6.53 23.43
CA TYR A 167 1.16 7.63 22.69
C TYR A 167 -0.17 7.22 22.08
N LEU A 168 -0.27 6.01 21.51
CA LEU A 168 -1.50 5.49 20.93
C LEU A 168 -2.61 5.29 21.96
N GLN A 169 -2.27 4.85 23.18
CA GLN A 169 -3.22 4.69 24.28
C GLN A 169 -3.71 6.03 24.83
N THR A 170 -2.80 7.01 24.98
CA THR A 170 -3.15 8.36 25.47
C THR A 170 -4.14 9.08 24.55
N ASN A 171 -4.10 8.77 23.26
CA ASN A 171 -5.02 9.34 22.26
C ASN A 171 -6.42 8.69 22.24
N GLN A 172 -6.60 7.52 22.87
CA GLN A 172 -7.88 6.80 22.87
C GLN A 172 -8.73 7.23 24.07
N LYS A 173 -9.64 8.19 23.88
CA LYS A 173 -10.79 8.41 24.80
C LYS A 173 -11.90 7.35 24.66
N LEU A 174 -11.61 6.21 24.04
CA LEU A 174 -12.58 5.12 23.88
C LEU A 174 -12.53 4.20 25.11
N PRO A 175 -13.67 3.64 25.54
CA PRO A 175 -13.68 2.54 26.51
C PRO A 175 -12.71 1.47 26.01
N GLN A 176 -12.07 0.76 26.95
CA GLN A 176 -11.32 -0.47 26.67
C GLN A 176 -12.27 -1.48 26.01
N ILE A 177 -12.56 -1.32 24.72
CA ILE A 177 -13.10 -2.38 23.90
C ILE A 177 -11.97 -3.38 23.94
N GLN A 178 -12.18 -4.45 24.71
CA GLN A 178 -11.42 -5.68 24.59
C GLN A 178 -11.31 -5.93 23.10
N GLN A 179 -10.15 -5.60 22.52
CA GLN A 179 -9.89 -5.80 21.10
C GLN A 179 -10.14 -7.28 20.89
N THR A 180 -11.27 -7.62 20.28
CA THR A 180 -11.48 -8.93 19.71
C THR A 180 -10.43 -9.02 18.62
N ARG A 181 -9.23 -9.49 19.01
CA ARG A 181 -8.06 -9.55 18.15
C ARG A 181 -8.41 -10.46 16.98
N GLN A 182 -8.91 -9.88 15.89
CA GLN A 182 -9.10 -10.62 14.68
C GLN A 182 -7.74 -11.21 14.28
N PRO A 183 -7.71 -12.52 13.96
CA PRO A 183 -6.46 -13.19 13.65
C PRO A 183 -5.81 -12.52 12.44
N LEU A 184 -4.54 -12.13 12.55
CA LEU A 184 -3.81 -11.55 11.43
C LEU A 184 -3.27 -12.68 10.57
N LEU A 185 -3.98 -13.01 9.49
CA LEU A 185 -3.60 -14.09 8.59
C LEU A 185 -2.62 -13.59 7.52
N TYR A 186 -1.55 -14.35 7.30
CA TYR A 186 -0.48 -13.99 6.38
C TYR A 186 -0.95 -13.75 4.94
N HIS A 187 -1.71 -14.68 4.37
CA HIS A 187 -2.22 -14.57 3.00
C HIS A 187 -3.13 -13.35 2.81
N ASN A 188 -3.93 -12.99 3.83
CA ASN A 188 -4.77 -11.80 3.78
C ASN A 188 -3.93 -10.54 3.79
N TYR A 189 -2.97 -10.45 4.73
CA TYR A 189 -2.08 -9.29 4.84
C TYR A 189 -1.28 -9.04 3.54
N ARG A 190 -0.81 -10.12 2.89
CA ARG A 190 -0.09 -10.04 1.61
C ARG A 190 -0.97 -9.60 0.44
N ARG A 191 -2.23 -10.07 0.39
CA ARG A 191 -3.20 -9.73 -0.67
C ARG A 191 -3.87 -8.36 -0.50
N LEU A 192 -3.86 -7.82 0.72
CA LEU A 192 -4.56 -6.59 1.06
C LEU A 192 -3.92 -5.36 0.41
N ARG A 193 -4.72 -4.65 -0.41
CA ARG A 193 -4.36 -3.32 -0.92
C ARG A 193 -4.42 -2.28 0.22
N ALA A 194 -3.63 -1.23 0.08
CA ALA A 194 -3.50 -0.12 1.04
C ALA A 194 -4.83 0.35 1.64
N TYR A 195 -5.84 0.55 0.78
CA TYR A 195 -7.13 1.14 1.16
C TYR A 195 -8.05 0.19 1.94
N ARG A 196 -7.75 -1.11 2.00
CA ARG A 196 -8.58 -2.12 2.70
C ARG A 196 -8.04 -2.48 4.08
N TRP A 197 -6.95 -1.85 4.50
CA TRP A 197 -6.27 -2.13 5.77
C TRP A 197 -7.10 -1.86 7.02
N GLU A 198 -8.13 -1.03 6.89
CA GLU A 198 -9.13 -0.78 7.93
C GLU A 198 -9.90 -2.06 8.32
N GLU A 199 -10.03 -3.01 7.39
CA GLU A 199 -10.69 -4.29 7.63
C GLU A 199 -9.94 -5.16 8.66
N LEU A 200 -8.65 -4.89 8.91
CA LEU A 200 -7.88 -5.63 9.92
C LEU A 200 -8.16 -5.18 11.36
N GLY A 201 -8.80 -4.01 11.55
CA GLY A 201 -9.19 -3.52 12.88
C GLY A 201 -8.02 -3.30 13.86
N ARG A 202 -6.79 -3.13 13.35
CA ARG A 202 -5.57 -2.99 14.16
C ARG A 202 -5.10 -1.54 14.23
N VAL A 203 -4.81 -1.09 15.45
CA VAL A 203 -4.21 0.23 15.70
C VAL A 203 -2.74 0.23 15.28
N ILE A 204 -2.01 -0.86 15.53
CA ILE A 204 -0.60 -1.02 15.12
C ILE A 204 -0.39 -2.41 14.49
N ASP A 205 0.43 -2.47 13.44
CA ASP A 205 0.69 -3.68 12.64
C ASP A 205 1.84 -4.54 13.18
N VAL A 206 2.68 -4.00 14.06
CA VAL A 206 3.85 -4.70 14.63
C VAL A 206 3.70 -5.00 16.13
N GLU A 207 4.39 -6.05 16.56
CA GLU A 207 4.52 -6.46 17.96
C GLU A 207 5.84 -7.23 18.15
N LEU A 208 6.17 -7.64 19.38
CA LEU A 208 7.33 -8.49 19.63
C LEU A 208 7.05 -9.91 19.14
N CYS A 209 7.92 -10.42 18.26
CA CYS A 209 7.84 -11.81 17.84
C CYS A 209 8.15 -12.75 19.02
N PRO A 210 7.28 -13.73 19.35
CA PRO A 210 7.51 -14.62 20.49
C PRO A 210 8.78 -15.49 20.42
N LYS A 211 9.38 -15.66 19.24
CA LYS A 211 10.58 -16.48 19.03
C LYS A 211 11.87 -15.69 18.97
N CYS A 212 11.92 -14.61 18.19
CA CYS A 212 13.13 -13.81 18.02
C CYS A 212 13.15 -12.52 18.85
N ASN A 213 12.05 -12.16 19.52
CA ASN A 213 11.92 -10.95 20.33
C ASN A 213 12.15 -9.61 19.55
N GLU A 214 12.13 -9.67 18.21
CA GLU A 214 12.21 -8.50 17.35
C GLU A 214 10.83 -7.87 17.10
N VAL A 215 10.78 -6.56 16.89
CA VAL A 215 9.55 -5.84 16.54
C VAL A 215 9.20 -6.10 15.08
N ARG A 216 8.16 -6.91 14.84
CA ARG A 216 7.76 -7.38 13.50
C ARG A 216 6.25 -7.57 13.44
N VAL A 217 5.72 -7.70 12.22
CA VAL A 217 4.37 -8.22 12.04
C VAL A 217 4.36 -9.69 12.46
N VAL A 218 3.43 -10.05 13.34
CA VAL A 218 3.24 -11.41 13.83
C VAL A 218 1.90 -11.93 13.34
N PHE A 219 1.95 -13.11 12.72
CA PHE A 219 0.81 -13.70 12.05
C PHE A 219 0.21 -14.83 12.87
N ASP A 220 -1.11 -14.92 12.84
CA ASP A 220 -1.87 -16.07 13.32
C ASP A 220 -1.93 -17.14 12.22
N CYS A 221 -2.03 -18.41 12.60
CA CYS A 221 -2.18 -19.51 11.65
C CYS A 221 -3.64 -19.91 11.50
N PRO A 222 -4.15 -20.09 10.27
CA PRO A 222 -5.50 -20.55 10.05
C PRO A 222 -5.71 -22.04 10.36
N ARG A 223 -4.64 -22.85 10.45
CA ARG A 223 -4.71 -24.28 10.78
C ARG A 223 -5.35 -24.50 12.15
N GLU A 224 -6.41 -25.30 12.21
CA GLU A 224 -7.19 -25.53 13.45
C GLU A 224 -6.36 -26.13 14.59
N GLU A 225 -5.48 -27.08 14.29
CA GLU A 225 -4.58 -27.66 15.29
C GLU A 225 -3.68 -26.60 15.95
N CYS A 226 -3.21 -25.64 15.15
CA CYS A 226 -2.41 -24.53 15.62
C CYS A 226 -3.22 -23.54 16.48
N LYS A 227 -4.50 -23.31 16.14
CA LYS A 227 -5.41 -22.51 16.95
C LYS A 227 -5.63 -23.14 18.33
N ARG A 228 -5.90 -24.46 18.38
CA ARG A 228 -6.07 -25.21 19.64
C ARG A 228 -4.80 -25.19 20.50
N LYS A 229 -3.62 -25.39 19.90
CA LYS A 229 -2.33 -25.30 20.62
C LYS A 229 -2.13 -23.91 21.25
N ARG A 230 -2.53 -22.84 20.57
CA ARG A 230 -2.45 -21.46 21.09
C ARG A 230 -3.37 -21.25 22.29
N GLU A 231 -4.61 -21.76 22.25
CA GLU A 231 -5.57 -21.65 23.35
C GLU A 231 -5.09 -22.38 24.61
N ASN A 232 -4.37 -23.50 24.43
CA ASN A 232 -3.80 -24.28 25.52
C ASN A 232 -2.43 -23.77 26.02
N SER A 233 -2.01 -22.55 25.66
CA SER A 233 -0.70 -21.97 26.01
C SER A 233 0.52 -22.83 25.63
N MET A 234 0.36 -23.75 24.67
CA MET A 234 1.49 -24.51 24.12
C MET A 234 2.23 -23.66 23.08
N THR A 235 3.44 -24.06 22.71
CA THR A 235 4.26 -23.39 21.67
C THR A 235 3.48 -23.30 20.36
N GLY A 236 2.80 -22.17 20.16
CA GLY A 236 1.98 -21.91 18.99
C GLY A 236 2.84 -21.44 17.82
N CYS A 237 2.35 -21.64 16.60
CA CYS A 237 3.00 -21.16 15.38
C CYS A 237 2.70 -19.67 15.09
N ARG A 238 2.44 -18.86 16.13
CA ARG A 238 2.11 -17.43 16.02
C ARG A 238 3.39 -16.61 16.10
N MET A 239 3.99 -16.33 14.94
CA MET A 239 5.32 -15.73 14.82
C MET A 239 5.42 -14.86 13.57
N CYS A 240 6.52 -14.11 13.46
CA CYS A 240 6.87 -13.34 12.27
C CYS A 240 7.30 -14.25 11.10
N ILE A 241 7.30 -13.70 9.88
CA ILE A 241 7.61 -14.43 8.64
C ILE A 241 9.01 -15.03 8.58
N PHE A 242 9.97 -14.47 9.33
CA PHE A 242 11.35 -14.96 9.38
C PHE A 242 11.52 -16.11 10.38
N CYS A 243 10.61 -16.23 11.35
CA CYS A 243 10.66 -17.25 12.38
C CYS A 243 9.92 -18.53 11.98
N ILE A 244 8.89 -18.38 11.14
CA ILE A 244 8.10 -19.47 10.59
C ILE A 244 7.67 -19.11 9.15
N PRO A 245 8.09 -19.89 8.15
CA PRO A 245 7.57 -19.76 6.79
C PRO A 245 6.06 -19.99 6.74
N ARG A 246 5.38 -19.33 5.81
CA ARG A 246 3.93 -19.45 5.65
C ARG A 246 3.57 -19.57 4.19
N CYS A 247 2.56 -20.38 3.91
CA CYS A 247 2.07 -20.56 2.56
C CYS A 247 1.41 -19.26 2.04
N GLU A 248 1.80 -18.83 0.84
CA GLU A 248 1.25 -17.63 0.19
C GLU A 248 -0.25 -17.75 -0.14
N GLU A 249 -0.73 -18.97 -0.37
CA GLU A 249 -2.14 -19.25 -0.72
C GLU A 249 -3.06 -19.32 0.50
N CYS A 250 -2.72 -20.17 1.47
CA CYS A 250 -3.59 -20.45 2.61
C CYS A 250 -3.12 -19.79 3.91
N GLY A 251 -1.90 -19.26 4.00
CA GLY A 251 -1.32 -18.62 5.19
C GLY A 251 -0.99 -19.56 6.35
N GLU A 252 -1.14 -20.87 6.16
CA GLU A 252 -0.69 -21.86 7.15
C GLU A 252 0.82 -21.82 7.32
N CYS A 253 1.28 -22.16 8.53
CA CYS A 253 2.70 -22.38 8.78
C CYS A 253 3.20 -23.60 8.00
N VAL A 254 4.40 -23.47 7.42
CA VAL A 254 5.08 -24.51 6.67
C VAL A 254 6.34 -24.91 7.43
N GLU A 255 6.55 -26.22 7.58
CA GLU A 255 7.77 -26.74 8.20
C GLU A 255 8.91 -26.74 7.18
N ASN A 256 10.15 -26.57 7.64
CA ASN A 256 11.31 -26.38 6.74
C ASN A 256 11.54 -27.54 5.74
N GLY A 257 10.97 -28.72 5.97
CA GLY A 257 11.07 -29.88 5.08
C GLY A 257 9.99 -29.99 4.01
N ASP A 258 8.94 -29.16 4.08
CA ASP A 258 7.78 -29.20 3.16
C ASP A 258 7.84 -28.11 2.07
N LEU A 259 9.02 -27.47 1.92
CA LEU A 259 9.21 -26.35 1.01
C LEU A 259 9.58 -26.87 -0.39
N GLU A 260 8.59 -26.89 -1.27
CA GLU A 260 8.79 -27.16 -2.69
C GLU A 260 9.07 -25.86 -3.47
N GLU A 261 9.92 -25.96 -4.50
CA GLU A 261 10.26 -24.80 -5.32
C GLU A 261 9.06 -24.32 -6.16
N THR A 262 8.83 -23.01 -6.15
CA THR A 262 7.84 -22.34 -6.99
C THR A 262 8.53 -21.47 -8.03
N VAL A 263 7.80 -21.11 -9.10
CA VAL A 263 8.32 -20.18 -10.12
C VAL A 263 8.61 -18.81 -9.52
N CYS A 264 7.75 -18.34 -8.61
CA CYS A 264 7.84 -17.00 -8.02
C CYS A 264 8.72 -16.93 -6.76
N ALA A 265 9.38 -18.02 -6.38
CA ALA A 265 10.16 -18.17 -5.14
C ALA A 265 9.35 -17.92 -3.84
N ASP A 266 8.03 -17.83 -3.92
CA ASP A 266 7.17 -17.78 -2.74
C ASP A 266 7.03 -19.16 -2.10
N THR A 267 6.77 -19.17 -0.80
CA THR A 267 6.53 -20.39 -0.03
C THR A 267 5.11 -20.90 -0.26
N LEU A 268 4.96 -22.18 -0.63
CA LEU A 268 3.70 -22.90 -0.66
C LEU A 268 3.77 -24.14 0.24
N CYS A 269 2.66 -24.49 0.89
CA CYS A 269 2.55 -25.80 1.51
C CYS A 269 2.31 -26.87 0.43
N LEU A 270 2.65 -28.12 0.71
CA LEU A 270 2.47 -29.25 -0.20
C LEU A 270 1.05 -29.33 -0.77
N HIS A 271 0.03 -29.11 0.06
CA HIS A 271 -1.37 -29.13 -0.38
C HIS A 271 -1.64 -28.09 -1.47
N CYS A 272 -1.25 -26.83 -1.26
CA CYS A 272 -1.46 -25.77 -2.26
C CYS A 272 -0.58 -25.99 -3.50
N TRP A 273 0.65 -26.49 -3.31
CA TRP A 273 1.56 -26.80 -4.41
C TRP A 273 0.99 -27.87 -5.36
N ILE A 274 0.34 -28.91 -4.82
CA ILE A 274 -0.31 -29.96 -5.60
C ILE A 274 -1.50 -29.41 -6.39
N GLN A 275 -2.33 -28.58 -5.76
CA GLN A 275 -3.58 -28.07 -6.33
C GLN A 275 -3.36 -26.97 -7.39
N LEU A 276 -2.27 -26.21 -7.31
CA LEU A 276 -2.01 -25.15 -8.27
C LEU A 276 -1.58 -25.72 -9.64
N PRO A 277 -2.04 -25.11 -10.75
CA PRO A 277 -1.60 -25.49 -12.09
C PRO A 277 -0.09 -25.24 -12.23
N LYS A 278 0.59 -26.08 -13.00
CA LYS A 278 2.06 -26.08 -13.11
C LYS A 278 2.48 -25.64 -14.50
N CYS A 279 3.62 -24.97 -14.58
CA CYS A 279 4.26 -24.64 -15.85
C CYS A 279 4.57 -25.93 -16.63
N ASN A 280 4.20 -25.99 -17.91
CA ASN A 280 4.39 -27.16 -18.75
C ASN A 280 5.87 -27.58 -18.94
N PHE A 281 6.82 -26.67 -18.69
CA PHE A 281 8.26 -26.94 -18.85
C PHE A 281 8.95 -27.34 -17.54
N CYS A 282 8.85 -26.51 -16.51
CA CYS A 282 9.57 -26.76 -15.25
C CYS A 282 8.74 -27.54 -14.22
N ASN A 283 7.46 -27.81 -14.49
CA ASN A 283 6.52 -28.47 -13.59
C ASN A 283 6.39 -27.79 -12.22
N LYS A 284 6.67 -26.47 -12.15
CA LYS A 284 6.52 -25.67 -10.93
C LYS A 284 5.26 -24.81 -10.99
N PRO A 285 4.52 -24.65 -9.89
CA PRO A 285 3.39 -23.74 -9.82
C PRO A 285 3.86 -22.29 -9.61
N CYS A 286 2.95 -21.35 -9.86
CA CYS A 286 3.07 -19.96 -9.46
C CYS A 286 1.91 -19.62 -8.51
N CYS A 287 2.18 -18.84 -7.46
CA CYS A 287 1.11 -18.42 -6.54
C CYS A 287 0.10 -17.49 -7.26
N THR A 288 -1.11 -17.38 -6.74
CA THR A 288 -2.19 -16.60 -7.37
C THR A 288 -1.85 -15.12 -7.48
N GLN A 289 -1.03 -14.59 -6.55
CA GLN A 289 -0.61 -13.19 -6.59
C GLN A 289 0.33 -12.88 -7.77
N HIS A 290 1.03 -13.91 -8.27
CA HIS A 290 1.98 -13.80 -9.37
C HIS A 290 1.47 -14.51 -10.64
N ALA A 291 0.15 -14.63 -10.81
CA ALA A 291 -0.47 -15.23 -11.99
C ALA A 291 -0.08 -14.50 -13.31
N ASN A 292 0.38 -13.25 -13.24
CA ASN A 292 0.94 -12.53 -14.38
C ASN A 292 2.25 -13.12 -14.92
N MET A 293 2.94 -13.99 -14.17
CA MET A 293 4.09 -14.75 -14.67
C MET A 293 3.69 -15.93 -15.57
N GLN A 294 2.38 -16.20 -15.71
CA GLN A 294 1.85 -17.28 -16.54
C GLN A 294 1.59 -16.76 -17.96
N ILE A 295 2.24 -17.37 -18.95
CA ILE A 295 2.05 -17.08 -20.36
C ILE A 295 1.19 -18.20 -20.95
N ALA A 296 0.01 -17.86 -21.47
CA ALA A 296 -0.87 -18.82 -22.10
C ALA A 296 -0.20 -19.41 -23.34
N SER A 297 -0.17 -20.75 -23.44
CA SER A 297 0.35 -21.41 -24.62
C SER A 297 -0.70 -21.34 -25.75
N THR A 298 -0.31 -20.84 -26.91
CA THR A 298 -1.16 -20.82 -28.10
C THR A 298 -1.49 -22.25 -28.53
N GLY A 299 -2.74 -22.66 -28.33
CA GLY A 299 -3.26 -23.96 -28.80
C GLY A 299 -3.18 -25.14 -27.83
N SER A 300 -2.79 -24.95 -26.57
CA SER A 300 -2.82 -26.02 -25.54
C SER A 300 -3.57 -25.61 -24.27
N ILE A 301 -4.12 -26.61 -23.55
CA ILE A 301 -4.73 -26.44 -22.22
C ILE A 301 -3.58 -26.37 -21.20
N GLY A 302 -2.87 -25.25 -21.15
CA GLY A 302 -1.71 -25.09 -20.26
C GLY A 302 -1.01 -23.74 -20.36
N TRP A 303 -0.01 -23.53 -19.52
CA TRP A 303 0.75 -22.28 -19.46
C TRP A 303 2.26 -22.55 -19.28
N ILE A 304 3.05 -21.58 -19.70
CA ILE A 304 4.51 -21.58 -19.56
C ILE A 304 4.88 -20.40 -18.66
N CYS A 305 5.78 -20.58 -17.70
CA CYS A 305 6.23 -19.46 -16.89
C CYS A 305 7.17 -18.55 -17.66
N SER A 306 7.16 -17.25 -17.36
CA SER A 306 8.06 -16.27 -17.96
C SER A 306 9.53 -16.71 -17.92
N VAL A 307 9.98 -17.30 -16.81
CA VAL A 307 11.36 -17.80 -16.67
C VAL A 307 11.70 -18.93 -17.67
N CYS A 308 10.73 -19.79 -18.01
CA CYS A 308 10.93 -20.84 -19.01
C CYS A 308 10.80 -20.30 -20.44
N HIS A 309 9.92 -19.33 -20.66
CA HIS A 309 9.74 -18.68 -21.95
C HIS A 309 10.98 -17.87 -22.35
N ASP A 310 11.52 -17.05 -21.45
CA ASP A 310 12.72 -16.25 -21.73
C ASP A 310 13.91 -17.16 -22.08
N LYS A 311 13.98 -18.35 -21.46
CA LYS A 311 15.01 -19.35 -21.75
C LYS A 311 14.80 -20.10 -23.07
N SER A 312 13.59 -20.16 -23.63
CA SER A 312 13.38 -20.78 -24.94
C SER A 312 13.77 -19.86 -26.09
N ASP A 313 13.61 -18.54 -25.91
CA ASP A 313 13.94 -17.54 -26.92
C ASP A 313 15.46 -17.35 -27.09
N ASP A 314 16.28 -17.72 -26.08
CA ASP A 314 17.75 -17.68 -26.15
C ASP A 314 18.36 -18.80 -27.05
N PHE A 315 17.56 -19.73 -27.56
CA PHE A 315 18.00 -20.85 -28.41
C PHE A 315 17.48 -20.80 -29.86
N GLU A 316 16.79 -19.73 -30.26
CA GLU A 316 16.41 -19.43 -31.66
C GLU A 316 17.29 -18.33 -32.28
#